data_AF-A0A2V8P3E5-F1
#
_entry.id   AF-A0A2V8P3E5-F1
#
_cell.length_a   1.000
_cell.length_b   1.000
_cell.length_c   1.000
_cell.angle_alpha   90.00
_cell.angle_beta   90.00
_cell.angle_gamma   90.00
#
_symmetry.space_group_name_H-M   'P 1'
#
loop_
_entity.id
_entity.type
_entity.pdbx_description
1 polymer ?
#
loop_
_entity_poly.entity_id
_entity_poly.type
_entity_poly.pdbx_seq_one_letter_code
_entity_poly.pdbx_strand_id
1 'polypeptide(L)'
;MNLLNRAVYGAAFRRHSKRLRVLPVLEKGEVRARALRSWEHGTSGRWHIHCAIELPSYFDGMALENLIRDCWAKVEWGYGRILVRAGANAGWINYMLKGRQKSEFDGFVDCIIIESLHNPIADA
;
A
#
# COMPACT_ATOMS: atom_id res chain seq x y z
N MET A 1 0.82 -1.43 8.81
CA MET A 1 -0.64 -1.32 9.03
C MET A 1 -1.09 -1.34 10.51
N ASN A 2 -0.26 -1.83 11.45
CA ASN A 2 -0.64 -1.90 12.88
C ASN A 2 -1.02 -0.56 13.51
N LEU A 3 -0.29 0.51 13.21
CA LEU A 3 -0.58 1.86 13.72
C LEU A 3 -1.95 2.35 13.26
N LEU A 4 -2.25 2.21 11.96
CA LEU A 4 -3.53 2.63 11.39
C LEU A 4 -4.69 1.81 11.94
N ASN A 5 -4.56 0.48 12.02
CA ASN A 5 -5.59 -0.39 12.61
C ASN A 5 -5.86 -0.06 14.08
N ARG A 6 -4.80 0.20 14.86
CA ARG A 6 -4.91 0.65 16.25
C ARG A 6 -5.62 2.01 16.34
N ALA A 7 -5.32 2.93 15.43
CA ALA A 7 -5.88 4.27 15.42
C ALA A 7 -7.38 4.27 15.04
N VAL A 8 -7.80 3.40 14.11
CA VAL A 8 -9.20 3.28 13.69
C VAL A 8 -10.03 2.47 14.69
N TYR A 9 -9.56 1.30 15.13
CA TYR A 9 -10.36 0.36 15.92
C TYR A 9 -10.00 0.32 17.41
N GLY A 10 -8.96 1.03 17.85
CA GLY A 10 -8.55 1.10 19.25
C GLY A 10 -8.29 -0.28 19.87
N ALA A 11 -9.01 -0.59 20.94
CA ALA A 11 -8.91 -1.87 21.64
C ALA A 11 -9.45 -3.05 20.80
N ALA A 12 -10.41 -2.81 19.90
CA ALA A 12 -11.03 -3.86 19.11
C ALA A 12 -10.07 -4.50 18.10
N PHE A 13 -9.03 -3.77 17.65
CA PHE A 13 -7.96 -4.34 16.83
C PHE A 13 -7.25 -5.50 17.56
N ARG A 14 -6.99 -5.37 18.87
CA ARG A 14 -6.33 -6.41 19.67
C ARG A 14 -7.29 -7.46 20.21
N ARG A 15 -8.48 -7.03 20.69
CA ARG A 15 -9.43 -7.91 21.39
C ARG A 15 -10.30 -8.75 20.45
N HIS A 16 -10.61 -8.20 19.28
CA HIS A 16 -11.57 -8.80 18.34
C HIS A 16 -10.98 -8.98 16.94
N SER A 17 -9.66 -8.79 16.80
CA SER A 17 -8.95 -8.89 15.52
C SER A 17 -9.53 -8.02 14.39
N LYS A 18 -10.26 -6.94 14.73
CA LYS A 18 -10.82 -6.01 13.73
C LYS A 18 -9.69 -5.32 12.98
N ARG A 19 -9.72 -5.39 11.65
CA ARG A 19 -8.71 -4.82 10.77
C ARG A 19 -9.38 -4.14 9.59
N LEU A 20 -8.75 -3.08 9.08
CA LEU A 20 -9.13 -2.48 7.82
C LEU A 20 -8.88 -3.49 6.71
N ARG A 21 -9.77 -3.56 5.73
CA ARG A 21 -9.45 -4.19 4.46
C ARG A 21 -8.36 -3.40 3.75
N VAL A 22 -7.27 -4.08 3.42
CA VAL A 22 -6.06 -3.49 2.84
C VAL A 22 -5.47 -4.43 1.80
N LEU A 23 -5.16 -3.91 0.62
CA LEU A 23 -4.34 -4.55 -0.41
C LEU A 23 -3.05 -3.73 -0.59
N PRO A 24 -1.94 -4.15 0.05
CA PRO A 24 -0.65 -3.48 -0.08
C PRO A 24 0.23 -4.16 -1.14
N VAL A 25 0.83 -3.36 -2.01
CA VAL A 25 1.76 -3.81 -3.05
C VAL A 25 3.05 -3.00 -2.94
N LEU A 26 4.16 -3.69 -2.72
CA LEU A 26 5.50 -3.14 -2.76
C LEU A 26 5.97 -3.02 -4.21
N GLU A 27 6.55 -1.88 -4.55
CA GLU A 27 7.06 -1.63 -5.89
C GLU A 27 8.35 -0.79 -5.82
N LYS A 28 9.26 -1.04 -6.77
CA LYS A 28 10.44 -0.20 -6.96
C LYS A 28 10.14 0.79 -8.08
N GLY A 29 10.18 2.09 -7.76
CA GLY A 29 9.96 3.11 -8.77
C GLY A 29 10.99 3.01 -9.89
N GLU A 30 10.62 3.35 -11.11
CA GLU A 30 11.53 3.38 -12.26
C GLU A 30 12.24 4.73 -12.32
N VAL A 31 13.57 4.74 -12.20
CA VAL A 31 14.39 5.91 -12.52
C VAL A 31 14.54 5.95 -14.03
N ARG A 32 13.85 6.89 -14.68
CA ARG A 32 14.09 7.18 -16.10
C ARG A 32 15.33 8.06 -16.26
N ALA A 33 16.48 7.52 -15.89
CA ALA A 33 17.74 8.13 -16.32
C ALA A 33 17.92 7.76 -17.80
N ARG A 34 18.01 8.78 -18.67
CA ARG A 34 18.21 8.67 -20.12
C ARG A 34 19.47 7.88 -20.53
N ALA A 35 20.29 7.48 -19.55
CA ALA A 35 21.54 6.74 -19.69
C ALA A 35 21.47 5.26 -19.25
N LEU A 36 20.34 4.78 -18.71
CA LEU A 36 20.21 3.38 -18.31
C LEU A 36 20.05 2.47 -19.52
N ARG A 37 20.70 1.31 -19.51
CA ARG A 37 20.54 0.30 -20.56
C ARG A 37 19.13 -0.32 -20.46
N SER A 38 18.60 -0.84 -21.56
CA SER A 38 17.24 -1.41 -21.60
C SER A 38 16.97 -2.50 -20.54
N TRP A 39 18.00 -3.24 -20.11
CA TRP A 39 17.92 -4.27 -19.07
C TRP A 39 18.01 -3.71 -17.63
N GLU A 40 18.43 -2.46 -17.46
CA GLU A 40 18.50 -1.77 -16.15
C GLU A 40 17.22 -0.94 -15.87
N HIS A 41 16.27 -0.95 -16.81
CA HIS A 41 14.95 -0.36 -16.61
C HIS A 41 14.16 -1.22 -15.62
N GLY A 42 13.65 -0.60 -14.56
CA GLY A 42 12.90 -1.28 -13.49
C GLY A 42 13.76 -1.78 -12.31
N THR A 43 15.09 -1.81 -12.42
CA THR A 43 15.98 -2.17 -11.28
C THR A 43 16.47 -0.96 -10.49
N SER A 44 16.32 0.25 -11.03
CA SER A 44 16.77 1.50 -10.45
C SER A 44 15.61 2.34 -9.93
N GLY A 45 15.64 2.68 -8.63
CA GLY A 45 14.71 3.62 -7.99
C GLY A 45 14.29 3.25 -6.59
N ARG A 46 13.39 4.05 -6.02
CA ARG A 46 13.02 4.00 -4.60
C ARG A 46 11.87 3.03 -4.36
N TRP A 47 12.01 2.20 -3.32
CA TRP A 47 10.92 1.38 -2.82
C TRP A 47 9.78 2.24 -2.30
N HIS A 48 8.56 1.90 -2.69
CA HIS A 48 7.34 2.54 -2.23
C HIS A 48 6.20 1.53 -2.22
N ILE A 49 5.15 1.85 -1.46
CA ILE A 49 3.98 1.00 -1.31
C ILE A 49 2.82 1.67 -2.04
N HIS A 50 2.23 0.95 -2.99
CA HIS A 50 0.88 1.23 -3.44
C HIS A 50 -0.12 0.48 -2.57
N CYS A 51 -1.24 1.12 -2.25
CA CYS A 51 -2.20 0.56 -1.31
C CYS A 51 -3.63 0.91 -1.72
N ALA A 52 -4.52 -0.07 -1.61
CA ALA A 52 -5.95 0.19 -1.51
C ALA A 52 -6.39 -0.12 -0.08
N ILE A 53 -7.06 0.83 0.57
CA ILE A 53 -7.51 0.77 1.96
C ILE A 53 -9.00 1.06 1.97
N GLU A 54 -9.79 0.26 2.68
CA GLU A 54 -11.21 0.57 2.83
C GLU A 54 -11.43 1.88 3.61
N LEU A 55 -12.54 2.55 3.29
CA LEU A 55 -13.08 3.62 4.12
C LEU A 55 -14.19 3.05 5.00
N PRO A 56 -14.02 2.98 6.34
CA PRO A 56 -15.10 2.57 7.24
C PRO A 56 -16.30 3.51 7.13
N SER A 57 -17.52 2.99 7.21
CA SER A 57 -18.76 3.77 7.03
C SER A 57 -18.95 4.93 8.01
N TYR A 58 -18.32 4.87 9.17
CA TYR A 58 -18.36 5.89 10.22
C TYR A 58 -17.18 6.87 10.16
N PHE A 59 -16.32 6.76 9.14
CA PHE A 59 -15.18 7.64 8.92
C PHE A 59 -15.42 8.57 7.73
N ASP A 60 -15.03 9.82 7.90
CA ASP A 60 -14.87 10.73 6.77
C ASP A 60 -13.54 10.45 6.03
N GLY A 61 -13.54 10.68 4.71
CA GLY A 61 -12.36 10.45 3.86
C GLY A 61 -11.18 11.32 4.23
N MET A 62 -11.40 12.60 4.58
CA MET A 62 -10.31 13.50 5.01
C MET A 62 -9.79 13.10 6.38
N ALA A 63 -10.67 12.69 7.29
CA ALA A 63 -10.28 12.18 8.60
C ALA A 63 -9.39 10.93 8.47
N LEU A 64 -9.75 9.99 7.59
CA LEU A 64 -8.94 8.80 7.33
C LEU A 64 -7.60 9.16 6.68
N GLU A 65 -7.58 10.09 5.73
CA GLU A 65 -6.35 10.58 5.11
C GLU A 65 -5.36 11.16 6.13
N ASN A 66 -5.85 12.04 7.02
CA ASN A 66 -5.02 12.61 8.07
C ASN A 66 -4.46 11.52 8.99
N LEU A 67 -5.29 10.54 9.36
CA LEU A 67 -4.86 9.42 10.18
C LEU A 67 -3.78 8.55 9.51
N ILE A 68 -3.90 8.34 8.20
CA ILE A 68 -2.89 7.64 7.41
C ILE A 68 -1.57 8.42 7.43
N ARG A 69 -1.61 9.74 7.22
CA ARG A 69 -0.42 10.61 7.27
C ARG A 69 0.26 10.56 8.63
N ASP A 70 -0.51 10.68 9.71
CA ASP A 70 0.00 10.65 11.09
C ASP A 70 0.61 9.30 11.46
N CYS A 71 0.00 8.20 11.00
CA CYS A 71 0.54 6.87 11.21
C CYS A 71 1.81 6.64 10.39
N TRP A 72 1.84 7.11 9.14
CA TRP A 72 2.99 6.95 8.24
C TRP A 72 4.21 7.74 8.71
N ALA A 73 4.02 8.94 9.25
CA ALA A 73 5.09 9.76 9.81
C ALA A 73 5.83 9.09 10.99
N LYS A 74 5.21 8.09 11.63
CA LYS A 74 5.80 7.31 12.74
C LYS A 74 6.53 6.05 12.27
N VAL A 75 6.47 5.74 10.97
CA VAL A 75 7.17 4.59 10.40
C VAL A 75 8.61 5.01 10.10
N GLU A 76 9.58 4.26 10.62
CA GLU A 76 11.01 4.58 10.51
C GLU A 76 11.46 4.79 9.04
N TRP A 77 10.97 3.95 8.13
CA TRP A 77 11.30 4.01 6.70
C TRP A 77 10.20 4.74 5.89
N GLY A 78 9.33 5.46 6.60
CA GLY A 78 8.24 6.23 6.05
C GLY A 78 8.74 7.52 5.40
N TYR A 79 8.67 7.61 4.08
CA TYR A 79 9.05 8.84 3.38
C TYR A 79 7.94 9.89 3.43
N GLY A 80 8.27 11.14 3.71
CA GLY A 80 7.27 12.21 3.96
C GLY A 80 6.35 12.54 2.78
N ARG A 81 6.70 12.15 1.55
CA ARG A 81 5.86 12.38 0.37
C ARG A 81 4.94 11.19 0.10
N ILE A 82 3.71 11.26 0.62
CA ILE A 82 2.63 10.31 0.32
C ILE A 82 1.44 10.97 -0.37
N LEU A 83 0.79 10.20 -1.24
CA LEU A 83 -0.44 10.58 -1.94
C LEU A 83 -1.57 9.67 -1.45
N VAL A 84 -2.62 10.27 -0.90
CA VAL A 84 -3.86 9.59 -0.53
C VAL A 84 -4.97 10.17 -1.38
N ARG A 85 -5.81 9.29 -1.95
CA ARG A 85 -6.94 9.65 -2.80
C ARG A 85 -8.08 8.67 -2.53
N ALA A 86 -9.31 9.20 -2.54
CA ALA A 86 -10.50 8.38 -2.53
C ALA A 86 -10.76 7.76 -3.92
N GLY A 87 -11.63 6.75 -3.98
CA GLY A 87 -12.10 6.18 -5.25
C GLY A 87 -11.15 5.16 -5.89
N ALA A 88 -10.47 4.35 -5.07
CA ALA A 88 -9.74 3.18 -5.58
C ALA A 88 -10.70 2.26 -6.36
N ASN A 89 -10.49 2.17 -7.67
CA ASN A 89 -11.32 1.40 -8.60
C ASN A 89 -10.50 0.27 -9.25
N ALA A 90 -11.12 -0.52 -10.12
CA ALA A 90 -10.45 -1.61 -10.83
C ALA A 90 -9.21 -1.15 -11.62
N GLY A 91 -9.24 0.06 -12.19
CA GLY A 91 -8.07 0.65 -12.86
C GLY A 91 -6.90 0.90 -11.91
N TRP A 92 -7.17 1.39 -10.69
CA TRP A 92 -6.16 1.50 -9.64
C TRP A 92 -5.60 0.13 -9.24
N ILE A 93 -6.46 -0.87 -9.02
CA ILE A 93 -6.03 -2.23 -8.71
C ILE A 93 -5.11 -2.78 -9.81
N ASN A 94 -5.53 -2.69 -11.08
CA ASN A 94 -4.72 -3.13 -12.21
C ASN A 94 -3.38 -2.39 -12.30
N TYR A 95 -3.38 -1.09 -12.01
CA TYR A 95 -2.16 -0.29 -11.98
C TYR A 95 -1.18 -0.77 -10.90
N MET A 96 -1.65 -0.98 -9.66
CA MET A 96 -0.80 -1.50 -8.58
C MET A 96 -0.24 -2.88 -8.94
N LEU A 97 -1.01 -3.67 -9.66
CA LEU A 97 -0.71 -5.04 -10.02
C LEU A 97 0.06 -5.19 -11.35
N LYS A 98 0.47 -4.10 -12.00
CA LYS A 98 1.27 -4.17 -13.25
C LYS A 98 2.63 -4.87 -13.01
N GLY A 99 3.09 -5.67 -13.97
CA GLY A 99 4.35 -6.43 -13.86
C GLY A 99 5.62 -5.63 -14.11
N ARG A 100 5.57 -4.53 -14.88
CA ARG A 100 6.76 -3.88 -15.47
C ARG A 100 7.81 -3.31 -14.50
N GLN A 101 7.44 -3.12 -13.24
CA GLN A 101 8.26 -2.49 -12.19
C GLN A 101 8.49 -3.45 -11.00
N LYS A 102 8.21 -4.73 -11.23
CA LYS A 102 8.48 -5.87 -10.34
C LYS A 102 9.60 -6.66 -11.03
N SER A 103 10.69 -6.98 -10.33
CA SER A 103 11.85 -7.63 -10.95
C SER A 103 11.50 -9.06 -11.39
N GLU A 104 12.18 -9.62 -12.39
CA GLU A 104 11.92 -11.01 -12.84
C GLU A 104 12.12 -12.05 -11.72
N PHE A 105 12.89 -11.70 -10.68
CA PHE A 105 13.13 -12.53 -9.49
C PHE A 105 12.12 -12.26 -8.35
N ASP A 106 11.48 -11.09 -8.33
CA ASP A 106 10.38 -10.76 -7.42
C ASP A 106 9.07 -10.92 -8.21
N GLY A 107 8.57 -12.16 -8.27
CA GLY A 107 7.34 -12.47 -8.96
C GLY A 107 6.18 -11.57 -8.49
N PHE A 108 5.13 -11.50 -9.29
CA PHE A 108 3.94 -10.70 -8.98
C PHE A 108 3.38 -10.92 -7.55
N VAL A 109 3.46 -12.15 -7.06
CA VAL A 109 3.04 -12.57 -5.72
C VAL A 109 3.99 -12.05 -4.63
N ASP A 110 5.30 -11.98 -4.90
CA ASP A 110 6.32 -11.53 -3.95
C ASP A 110 6.20 -10.04 -3.62
N CYS A 111 5.52 -9.29 -4.48
CA CYS A 111 5.27 -7.87 -4.27
C CYS A 111 4.08 -7.59 -3.35
N ILE A 112 3.20 -8.56 -3.09
CA ILE A 112 2.10 -8.39 -2.15
C ILE A 112 2.64 -8.58 -0.73
N ILE A 113 2.45 -7.59 0.13
CA ILE A 113 2.93 -7.67 1.52
C ILE A 113 1.91 -8.49 2.34
N ILE A 114 2.06 -9.81 2.30
CA ILE A 114 1.11 -10.79 2.87
C ILE A 114 0.82 -10.53 4.35
N GLU A 115 1.81 -10.13 5.15
CA GLU A 115 1.63 -9.85 6.59
C GLU A 115 0.73 -8.64 6.85
N SER A 116 0.59 -7.75 5.88
CA SER A 116 -0.28 -6.57 5.94
C SER A 116 -1.53 -6.69 5.07
N LEU A 117 -1.64 -7.75 4.26
CA LEU A 117 -2.84 -8.05 3.47
C LEU A 117 -3.97 -8.44 4.41
N HIS A 118 -5.13 -7.82 4.23
CA HIS A 118 -6.36 -8.24 4.89
C HIS A 118 -7.53 -7.96 3.95
N ASN A 119 -8.14 -9.00 3.38
CA ASN A 119 -9.33 -8.85 2.56
C ASN A 119 -10.18 -10.13 2.62
N PRO A 120 -10.87 -10.39 3.74
CA PRO A 120 -11.53 -11.68 4.01
C PRO A 120 -12.73 -11.99 3.09
N ILE A 121 -13.14 -11.06 2.22
CA ILE A 121 -14.21 -11.27 1.23
C ILE A 121 -13.63 -11.80 -0.09
N ALA A 122 -12.31 -11.78 -0.28
CA ALA A 122 -11.68 -12.36 -1.47
C ALA A 122 -11.67 -13.91 -1.46
N ASP A 123 -11.98 -14.51 -0.32
CA ASP A 123 -12.10 -15.98 -0.14
C ASP A 123 -13.57 -16.45 -0.21
N ALA A 124 -14.49 -15.63 -0.74
CA ALA A 124 -15.92 -15.94 -0.87
C ALA A 124 -16.34 -16.20 -2.33
#